data_AF-A0A0T6B879-F1
#
_entry.id   AF-A0A0T6B879-F1
#
_cell.length_a   1.000
_cell.length_b   1.000
_cell.length_c   1.000
_cell.angle_alpha   90.00
_cell.angle_beta   90.00
_cell.angle_gamma   90.00
#
_symmetry.space_group_name_H-M   'P 1'
#
loop_
_entity.id
_entity.type
_entity.pdbx_description
1 polymer ?
#
loop_
_entity_poly.entity_id
_entity_poly.type
_entity_poly.pdbx_seq_one_letter_code
_entity_poly.pdbx_strand_id
1 'polypeptide(L)'
;ATEVRCQEKTRGGLCYEVILGEPEVKSTPPKRTISPQNKNMSVQDIEEKLRAAEERRQQLESSKIAALSAKMLKIEEASRKKDEQTCQFITATREALEQKMETHLGKREAYITDLKTKLKDHIENVEKTRLSLEQQTDEVKTAIEEKMKTASAQRDENIKKMLERLREHEEQVTKVRASNMEKFQQLESTIQEKLELAQSRREHLEQEQKEKLRNHNTRPVEIKQTEETRKTEYSAQIETKLSTAEQNREKELQKKLEAAKKYNERLLEVKQSIETVEDTRRSEKTMQIETKLTAAEQKREKELQKKLENIKKNEKRAETVRQNKANILANQTASSG
;
A
#
# COMPACT_ATOMS: atom_id res chain seq x y z
N ALA A 1 209.96 -48.56 -17.02
CA ALA A 1 210.41 -48.28 -18.40
C ALA A 1 209.16 -48.04 -19.24
N THR A 2 209.13 -46.99 -20.07
CA THR A 2 207.95 -46.68 -20.91
C THR A 2 207.88 -47.62 -22.11
N GLU A 3 206.76 -48.33 -22.29
CA GLU A 3 206.45 -49.21 -23.42
C GLU A 3 205.36 -48.60 -24.30
N VAL A 4 205.53 -48.64 -25.62
CA VAL A 4 204.51 -48.24 -26.59
C VAL A 4 203.97 -49.48 -27.30
N ARG A 5 202.66 -49.71 -27.22
CA ARG A 5 201.98 -50.89 -27.74
C ARG A 5 200.79 -50.49 -28.64
N CYS A 6 200.29 -51.44 -29.43
CA CYS A 6 199.08 -51.27 -30.25
C CYS A 6 199.14 -50.05 -31.20
N GLN A 7 200.27 -49.88 -31.89
CA GLN A 7 200.46 -48.79 -32.84
C GLN A 7 199.70 -49.07 -34.15
N GLU A 8 198.62 -48.33 -34.41
CA GLU A 8 197.80 -48.45 -35.62
C GLU A 8 197.88 -47.17 -36.46
N LYS A 9 198.34 -47.31 -37.70
CA LYS A 9 198.71 -46.21 -38.60
C LYS A 9 197.70 -46.15 -39.74
N THR A 10 196.86 -45.12 -39.73
CA THR A 10 195.90 -44.85 -40.81
C THR A 10 196.29 -43.60 -41.58
N ARG A 11 195.68 -43.36 -42.76
CA ARG A 11 195.98 -42.19 -43.61
C ARG A 11 195.77 -40.85 -42.90
N GLY A 12 194.97 -40.81 -41.82
CA GLY A 12 194.69 -39.60 -41.02
C GLY A 12 195.56 -39.42 -39.77
N GLY A 13 196.50 -40.33 -39.50
CA GLY A 13 197.37 -40.26 -38.33
C GLY A 13 197.63 -41.61 -37.68
N LEU A 14 198.48 -41.59 -36.67
CA LEU A 14 198.88 -42.75 -35.90
C LEU A 14 198.26 -42.70 -34.50
N CYS A 15 197.52 -43.73 -34.10
CA CYS A 15 197.23 -43.98 -32.69
C CYS A 15 198.18 -45.05 -32.15
N TYR A 16 198.60 -44.90 -30.91
CA TYR A 16 199.36 -45.90 -30.17
C TYR A 16 199.07 -45.72 -28.69
N GLU A 17 199.12 -46.82 -27.95
CA GLU A 17 198.96 -46.80 -26.51
C GLU A 17 200.34 -46.69 -25.86
N VAL A 18 200.54 -45.67 -25.03
CA VAL A 18 201.80 -45.47 -24.29
C VAL A 18 201.59 -45.86 -22.84
N ILE A 19 202.26 -46.91 -22.41
CA ILE A 19 202.26 -47.38 -21.02
C ILE A 19 203.55 -46.87 -20.37
N LEU A 20 203.43 -45.82 -19.55
CA LEU A 20 204.56 -45.16 -18.88
C LEU A 20 205.16 -46.01 -17.74
N GLY A 21 204.44 -47.05 -17.27
CA GLY A 21 204.86 -48.06 -16.30
C GLY A 21 203.73 -49.04 -16.01
N GLU A 22 204.05 -50.29 -15.63
CA GLU A 22 203.04 -51.29 -15.28
C GLU A 22 202.30 -50.91 -13.99
N PRO A 23 200.97 -51.00 -13.93
CA PRO A 23 200.21 -50.60 -12.75
C PRO A 23 200.50 -51.53 -11.55
N GLU A 24 200.94 -50.93 -10.44
CA GLU A 24 201.50 -51.59 -9.25
C GLU A 24 200.47 -52.34 -8.37
N VAL A 25 199.19 -52.40 -8.80
CA VAL A 25 198.10 -53.10 -8.10
C VAL A 25 197.15 -53.73 -9.12
N LYS A 26 196.99 -55.06 -9.11
CA LYS A 26 195.89 -55.76 -9.79
C LYS A 26 194.57 -55.56 -9.02
N SER A 27 194.08 -54.32 -8.92
CA SER A 27 192.78 -54.01 -8.33
C SER A 27 191.71 -53.83 -9.41
N THR A 28 190.58 -54.51 -9.19
CA THR A 28 189.38 -54.55 -10.01
C THR A 28 188.70 -53.18 -10.18
N PRO A 29 188.10 -52.88 -11.35
CA PRO A 29 187.21 -51.73 -11.49
C PRO A 29 185.96 -51.88 -10.59
N PRO A 30 185.47 -50.80 -9.94
CA PRO A 30 184.24 -50.86 -9.15
C PRO A 30 183.04 -51.30 -10.00
N LYS A 31 182.17 -52.16 -9.45
CA LYS A 31 180.84 -52.42 -10.04
C LYS A 31 180.09 -51.10 -10.10
N ARG A 32 179.70 -50.66 -11.30
CA ARG A 32 178.80 -49.52 -11.48
C ARG A 32 177.49 -49.81 -10.74
N THR A 33 176.98 -48.81 -10.03
CA THR A 33 175.60 -48.81 -9.53
C THR A 33 174.66 -49.13 -10.68
N ILE A 34 173.70 -50.03 -10.45
CA ILE A 34 172.70 -50.44 -11.44
C ILE A 34 171.87 -49.20 -11.79
N SER A 35 172.24 -48.51 -12.87
CA SER A 35 171.37 -47.52 -13.51
C SER A 35 170.09 -48.24 -13.96
N PRO A 36 168.91 -47.59 -13.92
CA PRO A 36 167.68 -48.20 -14.40
C PRO A 36 167.94 -48.83 -15.76
N GLN A 37 167.72 -50.14 -15.86
CA GLN A 37 167.93 -50.88 -17.09
C GLN A 37 167.07 -50.23 -18.17
N ASN A 38 167.69 -49.79 -19.27
CA ASN A 38 166.98 -49.43 -20.49
C ASN A 38 166.31 -50.70 -21.02
N LYS A 39 165.16 -51.05 -20.43
CA LYS A 39 164.19 -51.93 -21.08
C LYS A 39 163.77 -51.22 -22.35
N ASN A 40 163.89 -51.91 -23.49
CA ASN A 40 163.40 -51.45 -24.77
C ASN A 40 161.93 -51.08 -24.61
N MET A 41 161.62 -49.79 -24.46
CA MET A 41 160.25 -49.32 -24.30
C MET A 41 159.52 -49.50 -25.63
N SER A 42 158.38 -50.18 -25.61
CA SER A 42 157.52 -50.30 -26.79
C SER A 42 156.88 -48.95 -27.13
N VAL A 43 156.49 -48.74 -28.38
CA VAL A 43 155.74 -47.54 -28.82
C VAL A 43 154.47 -47.36 -27.96
N GLN A 44 153.81 -48.45 -27.59
CA GLN A 44 152.64 -48.44 -26.69
C GLN A 44 152.98 -47.92 -25.29
N ASP A 45 154.13 -48.29 -24.71
CA ASP A 45 154.55 -47.82 -23.38
C ASP A 45 154.87 -46.31 -23.39
N ILE A 46 155.35 -45.80 -24.52
CA ILE A 46 155.62 -44.36 -24.72
C ILE A 46 154.30 -43.59 -24.81
N GLU A 47 153.35 -44.08 -25.62
CA GLU A 47 152.01 -43.48 -25.75
C GLU A 47 151.25 -43.48 -24.43
N GLU A 48 151.32 -44.57 -23.66
CA GLU A 48 150.68 -44.65 -22.35
C GLU A 48 151.27 -43.64 -21.35
N LYS A 49 152.61 -43.47 -21.33
CA LYS A 49 153.23 -42.43 -20.50
C LYS A 49 152.83 -41.01 -20.91
N LEU A 50 152.70 -40.74 -22.22
CA LEU A 50 152.22 -39.44 -22.71
C LEU A 50 150.74 -39.23 -22.34
N ARG A 51 149.90 -40.26 -22.47
CA ARG A 51 148.49 -40.22 -22.04
C ARG A 51 148.36 -39.99 -20.54
N ALA A 52 149.15 -40.69 -19.72
CA ALA A 52 149.16 -40.48 -18.27
C ALA A 52 149.70 -39.08 -17.86
N ALA A 53 150.56 -38.46 -18.67
CA ALA A 53 150.97 -37.08 -18.48
C ALA A 53 149.86 -36.09 -18.87
N GLU A 54 149.15 -36.35 -19.97
CA GLU A 54 147.98 -35.60 -20.43
C GLU A 54 146.83 -35.65 -19.42
N GLU A 55 146.46 -36.84 -18.94
CA GLU A 55 145.42 -37.05 -17.92
C GLU A 55 145.79 -36.35 -16.60
N ARG A 56 147.06 -36.40 -16.18
CA ARG A 56 147.50 -35.62 -15.00
C ARG A 56 147.35 -34.12 -15.22
N ARG A 57 147.64 -33.60 -16.42
CA ARG A 57 147.44 -32.18 -16.73
C ARG A 57 145.95 -31.82 -16.69
N GLN A 58 145.10 -32.62 -17.34
CA GLN A 58 143.65 -32.41 -17.33
C GLN A 58 143.05 -32.52 -15.93
N GLN A 59 143.52 -33.46 -15.11
CA GLN A 59 143.08 -33.61 -13.72
C GLN A 59 143.46 -32.39 -12.87
N LEU A 60 144.68 -31.85 -13.03
CA LEU A 60 145.10 -30.63 -12.35
C LEU A 60 144.29 -29.41 -12.79
N GLU A 61 144.01 -29.30 -14.09
CA GLU A 61 143.16 -28.23 -14.64
C GLU A 61 141.71 -28.34 -14.16
N SER A 62 141.12 -29.52 -14.21
CA SER A 62 139.79 -29.82 -13.68
C SER A 62 139.69 -29.51 -12.18
N SER A 63 140.68 -29.92 -11.39
CA SER A 63 140.76 -29.59 -9.96
C SER A 63 140.84 -28.08 -9.72
N LYS A 64 141.61 -27.35 -10.54
CA LYS A 64 141.70 -25.89 -10.49
C LYS A 64 140.38 -25.22 -10.86
N ILE A 65 139.69 -25.69 -11.90
CA ILE A 65 138.38 -25.18 -12.32
C ILE A 65 137.34 -25.45 -11.23
N ALA A 66 137.30 -26.66 -10.66
CA ALA A 66 136.40 -27.01 -9.57
C ALA A 66 136.64 -26.13 -8.33
N ALA A 67 137.91 -25.87 -7.98
CA ALA A 67 138.25 -24.97 -6.88
C ALA A 67 137.83 -23.51 -7.13
N LEU A 68 137.95 -23.02 -8.38
CA LEU A 68 137.46 -21.69 -8.76
C LEU A 68 135.93 -21.62 -8.74
N SER A 69 135.24 -22.62 -9.28
CA SER A 69 133.78 -22.73 -9.26
C SER A 69 133.24 -22.76 -7.83
N ALA A 70 133.86 -23.53 -6.93
CA ALA A 70 133.49 -23.55 -5.51
C ALA A 70 133.66 -22.18 -4.83
N LYS A 71 134.71 -21.41 -5.19
CA LYS A 71 134.88 -20.04 -4.69
C LYS A 71 133.80 -19.09 -5.21
N MET A 72 133.43 -19.19 -6.49
CA MET A 72 132.33 -18.40 -7.06
C MET A 72 130.99 -18.73 -6.39
N LEU A 73 130.67 -20.01 -6.22
CA LEU A 73 129.45 -20.44 -5.52
C LEU A 73 129.38 -19.90 -4.08
N LYS A 74 130.51 -19.87 -3.36
CA LYS A 74 130.57 -19.30 -2.01
C LYS A 74 130.29 -17.80 -2.00
N ILE A 75 130.76 -17.06 -3.01
CA ILE A 75 130.48 -15.63 -3.15
C ILE A 75 129.00 -15.41 -3.48
N GLU A 76 128.44 -16.18 -4.40
CA GLU A 76 127.01 -16.12 -4.75
C GLU A 76 126.11 -16.46 -3.56
N GLU A 77 126.45 -17.50 -2.79
CA GLU A 77 125.70 -17.87 -1.58
C GLU A 77 125.78 -16.78 -0.51
N ALA A 78 126.95 -16.17 -0.31
CA ALA A 78 127.11 -15.04 0.61
C ALA A 78 126.28 -13.83 0.17
N SER A 79 126.25 -13.52 -1.14
CA SER A 79 125.40 -12.45 -1.66
C SER A 79 123.92 -12.76 -1.46
N ARG A 80 123.49 -13.99 -1.78
CA ARG A 80 122.10 -14.44 -1.60
C ARG A 80 121.67 -14.33 -0.14
N LYS A 81 122.50 -14.76 0.81
CA LYS A 81 122.21 -14.65 2.25
C LYS A 81 122.10 -13.20 2.72
N LYS A 82 122.95 -12.31 2.20
CA LYS A 82 122.88 -10.87 2.50
C LYS A 82 121.57 -10.26 1.97
N ASP A 83 121.18 -10.60 0.75
CA ASP A 83 119.95 -10.11 0.15
C ASP A 83 118.72 -10.68 0.87
N GLU A 84 118.74 -11.96 1.25
CA GLU A 84 117.69 -12.61 2.02
C GLU A 84 117.51 -11.97 3.41
N GLN A 85 118.59 -11.72 4.15
CA GLN A 85 118.53 -11.00 5.43
C GLN A 85 117.97 -9.59 5.27
N THR A 86 118.33 -8.90 4.19
CA THR A 86 117.82 -7.56 3.89
C THR A 86 116.31 -7.61 3.61
N CYS A 87 115.86 -8.57 2.79
CA CYS A 87 114.45 -8.78 2.52
C CYS A 87 113.66 -9.15 3.78
N GLN A 88 114.17 -10.07 4.60
CA GLN A 88 113.54 -10.45 5.88
C GLN A 88 113.41 -9.25 6.81
N PHE A 89 114.45 -8.42 6.92
CA PHE A 89 114.41 -7.20 7.73
C PHE A 89 113.35 -6.21 7.25
N ILE A 90 113.29 -5.97 5.93
CA ILE A 90 112.29 -5.07 5.33
C ILE A 90 110.87 -5.59 5.56
N THR A 91 110.63 -6.88 5.30
CA THR A 91 109.32 -7.52 5.49
C THR A 91 108.90 -7.49 6.95
N ALA A 92 109.76 -7.92 7.88
CA ALA A 92 109.44 -7.92 9.31
C ALA A 92 109.15 -6.51 9.85
N THR A 93 109.91 -5.50 9.40
CA THR A 93 109.69 -4.10 9.80
C THR A 93 108.37 -3.57 9.26
N ARG A 94 108.02 -3.91 8.02
CA ARG A 94 106.74 -3.55 7.41
C ARG A 94 105.57 -4.21 8.14
N GLU A 95 105.64 -5.53 8.35
CA GLU A 95 104.59 -6.30 9.04
C GLU A 95 104.39 -5.80 10.48
N ALA A 96 105.47 -5.48 11.21
CA ALA A 96 105.37 -4.91 12.55
C ALA A 96 104.66 -3.54 12.57
N LEU A 97 104.93 -2.68 11.58
CA LEU A 97 104.24 -1.40 11.45
C LEU A 97 102.76 -1.61 11.11
N GLU A 98 102.47 -2.49 10.17
CA GLU A 98 101.10 -2.83 9.74
C GLU A 98 100.30 -3.40 10.91
N GLN A 99 100.86 -4.34 11.68
CA GLN A 99 100.24 -4.89 12.89
C GLN A 99 99.97 -3.83 13.96
N LYS A 100 100.89 -2.87 14.13
CA LYS A 100 100.72 -1.77 15.09
C LYS A 100 99.59 -0.83 14.65
N MET A 101 99.51 -0.51 13.35
CA MET A 101 98.43 0.29 12.79
C MET A 101 97.09 -0.42 12.93
N GLU A 102 97.02 -1.70 12.56
CA GLU A 102 95.82 -2.53 12.69
C GLU A 102 95.33 -2.60 14.13
N THR A 103 96.23 -2.84 15.08
CA THR A 103 95.89 -2.87 16.51
C THR A 103 95.34 -1.51 16.99
N HIS A 104 95.92 -0.41 16.52
CA HIS A 104 95.46 0.93 16.90
C HIS A 104 94.09 1.25 16.29
N LEU A 105 93.89 0.92 15.01
CA LEU A 105 92.60 1.09 14.34
C LEU A 105 91.52 0.22 14.99
N GLY A 106 91.80 -1.06 15.24
CA GLY A 106 90.86 -1.96 15.92
C GLY A 106 90.48 -1.47 17.32
N LYS A 107 91.42 -0.96 18.12
CA LYS A 107 91.11 -0.34 19.42
C LYS A 107 90.22 0.89 19.29
N ARG A 108 90.51 1.76 18.31
CA ARG A 108 89.72 2.96 18.04
C ARG A 108 88.30 2.60 17.58
N GLU A 109 88.17 1.62 16.70
CA GLU A 109 86.88 1.15 16.19
C GLU A 109 86.06 0.45 17.28
N ALA A 110 86.69 -0.37 18.13
CA ALA A 110 86.04 -0.96 19.29
C ALA A 110 85.49 0.11 20.24
N TYR A 111 86.27 1.16 20.52
CA TYR A 111 85.82 2.28 21.36
C TYR A 111 84.64 3.04 20.74
N ILE A 112 84.72 3.36 19.44
CA ILE A 112 83.62 4.02 18.72
C ILE A 112 82.36 3.15 18.72
N THR A 113 82.53 1.83 18.54
CA THR A 113 81.42 0.88 18.52
C THR A 113 80.76 0.77 19.88
N ASP A 114 81.52 0.68 20.97
CA ASP A 114 81.00 0.68 22.35
C ASP A 114 80.19 1.96 22.65
N LEU A 115 80.70 3.14 22.25
CA LEU A 115 79.96 4.39 22.39
C LEU A 115 78.66 4.40 21.60
N LYS A 116 78.68 3.91 20.35
CA LYS A 116 77.47 3.81 19.51
C LYS A 116 76.43 2.88 20.12
N THR A 117 76.85 1.73 20.65
CA THR A 117 75.96 0.78 21.32
C THR A 117 75.32 1.41 22.56
N LYS A 118 76.11 2.05 23.43
CA LYS A 118 75.59 2.76 24.62
C LYS A 118 74.60 3.86 24.26
N LEU A 119 74.86 4.63 23.20
CA LEU A 119 73.93 5.65 22.73
C LEU A 119 72.64 5.03 22.19
N LYS A 120 72.73 3.94 21.42
CA LYS A 120 71.57 3.22 20.92
C LYS A 120 70.70 2.68 22.06
N ASP A 121 71.32 2.04 23.05
CA ASP A 121 70.62 1.52 24.23
C ASP A 121 69.95 2.64 25.03
N HIS A 122 70.60 3.80 25.14
CA HIS A 122 70.02 4.95 25.81
C HIS A 122 68.78 5.47 25.07
N ILE A 123 68.85 5.61 23.74
CA ILE A 123 67.72 6.03 22.91
C ILE A 123 66.56 5.03 23.04
N GLU A 124 66.84 3.73 23.01
CA GLU A 124 65.83 2.68 23.16
C GLU A 124 65.15 2.75 24.54
N ASN A 125 65.92 2.95 25.61
CA ASN A 125 65.38 3.10 26.96
C ASN A 125 64.51 4.36 27.13
N VAL A 126 64.92 5.48 26.52
CA VAL A 126 64.12 6.72 26.49
C VAL A 126 62.81 6.47 25.74
N GLU A 127 62.86 5.83 24.58
CA GLU A 127 61.66 5.54 23.78
C GLU A 127 60.71 4.57 24.50
N LYS A 128 61.25 3.54 25.16
CA LYS A 128 60.47 2.63 26.00
C LYS A 128 59.76 3.37 27.15
N THR A 129 60.45 4.32 27.78
CA THR A 129 59.88 5.15 28.85
C THR A 129 58.79 6.07 28.28
N ARG A 130 59.03 6.69 27.12
CA ARG A 130 58.05 7.54 26.42
C ARG A 130 56.77 6.76 26.11
N LEU A 131 56.89 5.58 25.50
CA LEU A 131 55.77 4.73 25.14
C LEU A 131 55.00 4.25 26.38
N SER A 132 55.71 3.91 27.47
CA SER A 132 55.06 3.52 28.73
C SER A 132 54.26 4.66 29.35
N LEU A 133 54.75 5.91 29.28
CA LEU A 133 54.02 7.08 29.79
C LEU A 133 52.81 7.42 28.92
N GLU A 134 52.93 7.28 27.61
CA GLU A 134 51.84 7.45 26.65
C GLU A 134 50.72 6.42 26.92
N GLN A 135 51.08 5.14 27.08
CA GLN A 135 50.14 4.08 27.43
C GLN A 135 49.43 4.35 28.76
N GLN A 136 50.16 4.75 29.81
CA GLN A 136 49.53 5.09 31.10
C GLN A 136 48.56 6.28 30.98
N THR A 137 48.91 7.27 30.16
CA THR A 137 48.06 8.45 29.93
C THR A 137 46.78 8.05 29.20
N ASP A 138 46.87 7.21 28.18
CA ASP A 138 45.72 6.71 27.43
C ASP A 138 44.83 5.82 28.31
N GLU A 139 45.40 4.93 29.12
CA GLU A 139 44.66 4.10 30.08
C GLU A 139 43.86 4.96 31.07
N VAL A 140 44.48 6.00 31.62
CA VAL A 140 43.81 6.95 32.53
C VAL A 140 42.70 7.70 31.80
N LYS A 141 42.94 8.16 30.57
CA LYS A 141 41.94 8.86 29.75
C LYS A 141 40.74 7.97 29.46
N THR A 142 40.94 6.73 29.00
CA THR A 142 39.87 5.77 28.74
C THR A 142 39.09 5.45 30.02
N ALA A 143 39.77 5.24 31.15
CA ALA A 143 39.09 4.99 32.42
C ALA A 143 38.22 6.17 32.89
N ILE A 144 38.64 7.41 32.65
CA ILE A 144 37.84 8.61 32.94
C ILE A 144 36.62 8.68 32.00
N GLU A 145 36.83 8.46 30.69
CA GLU A 145 35.74 8.47 29.70
C GLU A 145 34.67 7.42 30.02
N GLU A 146 35.08 6.20 30.39
CA GLU A 146 34.17 5.13 30.80
C GLU A 146 33.39 5.49 32.07
N LYS A 147 34.05 6.04 33.10
CA LYS A 147 33.38 6.51 34.31
C LYS A 147 32.34 7.59 34.01
N MET A 148 32.69 8.55 33.14
CA MET A 148 31.77 9.61 32.73
C MET A 148 30.58 9.06 31.95
N LYS A 149 30.82 8.09 31.05
CA LYS A 149 29.77 7.40 30.29
C LYS A 149 28.82 6.63 31.20
N THR A 150 29.34 5.85 32.14
CA THR A 150 28.51 5.11 33.12
C THR A 150 27.73 6.08 34.02
N ALA A 151 28.36 7.16 34.49
CA ALA A 151 27.66 8.18 35.29
C ALA A 151 26.56 8.89 34.49
N SER A 152 26.76 9.14 33.19
CA SER A 152 25.71 9.68 32.32
C SER A 152 24.56 8.70 32.16
N ALA A 153 24.85 7.45 31.78
CA ALA A 153 23.84 6.41 31.59
C ALA A 153 23.02 6.18 32.87
N GLN A 154 23.67 6.21 34.05
CA GLN A 154 22.98 6.07 35.32
C GLN A 154 22.04 7.26 35.63
N ARG A 155 22.45 8.49 35.27
CA ARG A 155 21.58 9.68 35.39
C ARG A 155 20.39 9.57 34.45
N ASP A 156 20.62 9.22 33.19
CA ASP A 156 19.57 9.09 32.18
C ASP A 156 18.56 8.00 32.55
N GLU A 157 19.03 6.86 33.05
CA GLU A 157 18.16 5.77 33.53
C GLU A 157 17.33 6.17 34.75
N ASN A 158 17.90 6.97 35.67
CA ASN A 158 17.14 7.49 36.81
C ASN A 158 16.04 8.46 36.36
N ILE A 159 16.37 9.40 35.47
CA ILE A 159 15.40 10.35 34.90
C ILE A 159 14.31 9.58 34.16
N LYS A 160 14.68 8.59 33.34
CA LYS A 160 13.73 7.73 32.62
C LYS A 160 12.76 7.04 33.57
N LYS A 161 13.25 6.45 34.67
CA LYS A 161 12.38 5.84 35.69
C LYS A 161 11.43 6.83 36.35
N MET A 162 11.88 8.08 36.58
CA MET A 162 11.02 9.13 37.13
C MET A 162 9.92 9.53 36.14
N LEU A 163 10.28 9.72 34.87
CA LEU A 163 9.34 10.03 33.80
C LEU A 163 8.31 8.91 33.59
N GLU A 164 8.75 7.64 33.64
CA GLU A 164 7.85 6.50 33.50
C GLU A 164 6.81 6.45 34.62
N ARG A 165 7.22 6.68 35.88
CA ARG A 165 6.28 6.76 37.02
C ARG A 165 5.27 7.90 36.87
N LEU A 166 5.70 9.05 36.34
CA LEU A 166 4.81 10.16 36.06
C LEU A 166 3.81 9.81 34.95
N ARG A 167 4.27 9.15 33.89
CA ARG A 167 3.44 8.65 32.78
C ARG A 167 2.38 7.66 33.29
N GLU A 168 2.78 6.68 34.10
CA GLU A 168 1.86 5.71 34.72
C GLU A 168 0.81 6.40 35.60
N HIS A 169 1.21 7.43 36.36
CA HIS A 169 0.28 8.21 37.17
C HIS A 169 -0.72 8.98 36.30
N GLU A 170 -0.27 9.64 35.22
CA GLU A 170 -1.17 10.33 34.27
C GLU A 170 -2.13 9.36 33.59
N GLU A 171 -1.67 8.17 33.23
CA GLU A 171 -2.49 7.11 32.66
C GLU A 171 -3.58 6.66 33.65
N GLN A 172 -3.21 6.46 34.92
CA GLN A 172 -4.17 6.12 35.98
C GLN A 172 -5.20 7.24 36.21
N VAL A 173 -4.77 8.51 36.21
CA VAL A 173 -5.68 9.66 36.33
C VAL A 173 -6.68 9.66 35.16
N THR A 174 -6.20 9.43 33.93
CA THR A 174 -7.04 9.36 32.73
C THR A 174 -8.06 8.22 32.83
N LYS A 175 -7.63 7.04 33.28
CA LYS A 175 -8.50 5.89 33.49
C LYS A 175 -9.60 6.17 34.53
N VAL A 176 -9.24 6.81 35.65
CA VAL A 176 -10.22 7.21 36.68
C VAL A 176 -11.21 8.24 36.13
N ARG A 177 -10.74 9.25 35.38
CA ARG A 177 -11.61 10.23 34.73
C ARG A 177 -12.58 9.58 33.75
N ALA A 178 -12.11 8.67 32.90
CA ALA A 178 -12.94 7.92 31.96
C ALA A 178 -14.00 7.08 32.69
N SER A 179 -13.59 6.30 33.70
CA SER A 179 -14.53 5.49 34.49
C SER A 179 -15.59 6.34 35.21
N ASN A 180 -15.21 7.50 35.74
CA ASN A 180 -16.17 8.43 36.34
C ASN A 180 -17.11 9.02 35.30
N MET A 181 -16.61 9.37 34.10
CA MET A 181 -17.43 9.86 32.99
C MET A 181 -18.50 8.84 32.59
N GLU A 182 -18.15 7.56 32.46
CA GLU A 182 -19.11 6.49 32.16
C GLU A 182 -20.18 6.37 33.24
N LYS A 183 -19.80 6.44 34.53
CA LYS A 183 -20.78 6.44 35.64
C LYS A 183 -21.72 7.64 35.57
N PHE A 184 -21.21 8.82 35.24
CA PHE A 184 -22.05 10.01 35.08
C PHE A 184 -23.01 9.86 33.91
N GLN A 185 -22.56 9.35 32.76
CA GLN A 185 -23.43 9.09 31.61
C GLN A 185 -24.52 8.05 31.92
N GLN A 186 -24.19 6.99 32.66
CA GLN A 186 -25.18 6.00 33.11
C GLN A 186 -26.24 6.62 34.03
N LEU A 187 -25.81 7.45 34.99
CA LEU A 187 -26.73 8.17 35.88
C LEU A 187 -27.62 9.14 35.10
N GLU A 188 -27.05 9.87 34.14
CA GLU A 188 -27.77 10.79 33.27
C GLU A 188 -28.83 10.05 32.43
N SER A 189 -28.47 8.93 31.79
CA SER A 189 -29.41 8.07 31.07
C SER A 189 -30.53 7.57 31.98
N THR A 190 -30.19 7.10 33.18
CA THR A 190 -31.17 6.60 34.16
C THR A 190 -32.14 7.70 34.60
N ILE A 191 -31.64 8.93 34.81
CA ILE A 191 -32.49 10.08 35.15
C ILE A 191 -33.41 10.42 33.98
N GLN A 192 -32.87 10.46 32.77
CA GLN A 192 -33.62 10.76 31.55
C GLN A 192 -34.74 9.74 31.30
N GLU A 193 -34.45 8.45 31.39
CA GLU A 193 -35.44 7.37 31.27
C GLU A 193 -36.56 7.50 32.32
N LYS A 194 -36.21 7.84 33.57
CA LYS A 194 -37.22 8.07 34.63
C LYS A 194 -38.10 9.28 34.33
N LEU A 195 -37.53 10.36 33.78
CA LEU A 195 -38.30 11.56 33.39
C LEU A 195 -39.24 11.25 32.24
N GLU A 196 -38.78 10.52 31.22
CA GLU A 196 -39.60 10.09 30.08
C GLU A 196 -40.73 9.17 30.53
N LEU A 197 -40.43 8.17 31.37
CA LEU A 197 -41.44 7.25 31.89
C LEU A 197 -42.48 7.98 32.76
N ALA A 198 -42.05 8.95 33.56
CA ALA A 198 -42.96 9.82 34.31
C ALA A 198 -43.82 10.70 33.39
N GLN A 199 -43.25 11.22 32.30
CA GLN A 199 -43.98 11.99 31.30
C GLN A 199 -45.00 11.14 30.56
N SER A 200 -44.62 9.97 30.03
CA SER A 200 -45.54 9.04 29.35
C SER A 200 -46.66 8.59 30.28
N ARG A 201 -46.37 8.32 31.56
CA ARG A 201 -47.41 7.97 32.54
C ARG A 201 -48.39 9.11 32.76
N ARG A 202 -47.91 10.36 32.85
CA ARG A 202 -48.75 11.55 32.95
C ARG A 202 -49.61 11.74 31.71
N GLU A 203 -49.04 11.60 30.52
CA GLU A 203 -49.75 11.69 29.24
C GLU A 203 -50.82 10.61 29.12
N HIS A 204 -50.51 9.37 29.50
CA HIS A 204 -51.48 8.27 29.51
C HIS A 204 -52.65 8.56 30.46
N LEU A 205 -52.36 9.03 31.68
CA LEU A 205 -53.41 9.42 32.63
C LEU A 205 -54.28 10.57 32.08
N GLU A 206 -53.67 11.56 31.43
CA GLU A 206 -54.40 12.66 30.81
C GLU A 206 -55.26 12.19 29.63
N GLN A 207 -54.74 11.31 28.76
CA GLN A 207 -55.49 10.70 27.67
C GLN A 207 -56.66 9.87 28.18
N GLU A 208 -56.45 9.04 29.20
CA GLU A 208 -57.50 8.24 29.83
C GLU A 208 -58.61 9.13 30.41
N GLN A 209 -58.25 10.24 31.06
CA GLN A 209 -59.21 11.23 31.56
C GLN A 209 -59.97 11.92 30.42
N LYS A 210 -59.27 12.34 29.36
CA LYS A 210 -59.90 12.93 28.16
C LYS A 210 -60.85 11.95 27.48
N GLU A 211 -60.49 10.68 27.39
CA GLU A 211 -61.32 9.64 26.78
C GLU A 211 -62.57 9.35 27.64
N LYS A 212 -62.43 9.28 28.97
CA LYS A 212 -63.59 9.20 29.88
C LYS A 212 -64.55 10.38 29.71
N LEU A 213 -64.02 11.60 29.61
CA LEU A 213 -64.82 12.80 29.34
C LEU A 213 -65.49 12.76 27.95
N ARG A 214 -64.76 12.32 26.92
CA ARG A 214 -65.30 12.15 25.57
C ARG A 214 -66.46 11.16 25.57
N ASN A 215 -66.27 9.98 26.16
CA ASN A 215 -67.30 8.95 26.27
C ASN A 215 -68.53 9.44 27.07
N HIS A 216 -68.31 10.17 28.16
CA HIS A 216 -69.40 10.81 28.89
C HIS A 216 -70.17 11.80 28.01
N ASN A 217 -69.50 12.62 27.20
CA ASN A 217 -70.15 13.60 26.33
C ASN A 217 -70.82 12.95 25.09
N THR A 218 -70.29 11.85 24.58
CA THR A 218 -70.86 11.11 23.44
C THR A 218 -72.15 10.41 23.82
N ARG A 219 -72.26 9.86 25.03
CA ARG A 219 -73.43 9.10 25.49
C ARG A 219 -74.77 9.89 25.43
N PRO A 220 -74.85 11.16 25.86
CA PRO A 220 -76.01 12.01 25.63
C PRO A 220 -76.33 12.26 24.15
N VAL A 221 -75.32 12.34 23.28
CA VAL A 221 -75.51 12.53 21.84
C VAL A 221 -76.08 11.26 21.21
N GLU A 222 -75.56 10.09 21.55
CA GLU A 222 -76.08 8.79 21.10
C GLU A 222 -77.51 8.56 21.58
N ILE A 223 -77.82 8.92 22.84
CA ILE A 223 -79.20 8.87 23.37
C ILE A 223 -80.11 9.84 22.61
N LYS A 224 -79.66 11.07 22.32
CA LYS A 224 -80.46 12.02 21.51
C LYS A 224 -80.68 11.49 20.09
N GLN A 225 -79.66 10.94 19.46
CA GLN A 225 -79.73 10.43 18.10
C GLN A 225 -80.61 9.17 17.99
N THR A 226 -80.62 8.31 19.01
CA THR A 226 -81.55 7.17 19.10
C THR A 226 -83.00 7.60 19.36
N GLU A 227 -83.22 8.63 20.17
CA GLU A 227 -84.54 9.26 20.34
C GLU A 227 -85.02 9.96 19.05
N GLU A 228 -84.11 10.60 18.30
CA GLU A 228 -84.42 11.30 17.06
C GLU A 228 -84.71 10.33 15.91
N THR A 229 -83.96 9.23 15.81
CA THR A 229 -84.28 8.12 14.89
C THR A 229 -85.64 7.48 15.20
N ARG A 230 -85.95 7.22 16.47
CA ARG A 230 -87.30 6.75 16.87
C ARG A 230 -88.40 7.73 16.48
N LYS A 231 -88.19 9.04 16.65
CA LYS A 231 -89.14 10.07 16.20
C LYS A 231 -89.33 10.04 14.69
N THR A 232 -88.26 9.90 13.91
CA THR A 232 -88.36 9.78 12.45
C THR A 232 -89.07 8.50 12.01
N GLU A 233 -88.83 7.37 12.69
CA GLU A 233 -89.53 6.11 12.42
C GLU A 233 -91.03 6.21 12.74
N TYR A 234 -91.39 6.85 13.86
CA TYR A 234 -92.80 7.12 14.19
C TYR A 234 -93.46 8.06 13.17
N SER A 235 -92.79 9.13 12.76
CA SER A 235 -93.29 10.02 11.70
C SER A 235 -93.47 9.28 10.37
N ALA A 236 -92.51 8.45 9.96
CA ALA A 236 -92.60 7.65 8.73
C ALA A 236 -93.75 6.62 8.80
N GLN A 237 -93.98 6.00 9.97
CA GLN A 237 -95.14 5.13 10.17
C GLN A 237 -96.47 5.88 10.07
N ILE A 238 -96.56 7.10 10.60
CA ILE A 238 -97.75 7.95 10.49
C ILE A 238 -97.99 8.34 9.03
N GLU A 239 -96.95 8.78 8.33
CA GLU A 239 -97.01 9.19 6.92
C GLU A 239 -97.45 8.03 6.00
N THR A 240 -96.91 6.82 6.25
CA THR A 240 -97.31 5.60 5.53
C THR A 240 -98.79 5.27 5.77
N LYS A 241 -99.28 5.39 7.02
CA LYS A 241 -100.69 5.16 7.34
C LYS A 241 -101.61 6.20 6.69
N LEU A 242 -101.22 7.48 6.67
CA LEU A 242 -101.96 8.55 6.02
C LEU A 242 -102.02 8.34 4.50
N SER A 243 -100.88 8.03 3.86
CA SER A 243 -100.83 7.73 2.43
C SER A 243 -101.71 6.53 2.05
N THR A 244 -101.71 5.47 2.88
CA THR A 244 -102.57 4.30 2.67
C THR A 244 -104.06 4.66 2.82
N ALA A 245 -104.41 5.49 3.80
CA ALA A 245 -105.79 5.96 3.98
C ALA A 245 -106.25 6.85 2.81
N GLU A 246 -105.36 7.70 2.31
CA GLU A 246 -105.62 8.58 1.17
C GLU A 246 -105.84 7.79 -0.12
N GLN A 247 -104.99 6.80 -0.41
CA GLN A 247 -105.18 5.87 -1.54
C GLN A 247 -106.50 5.09 -1.46
N ASN A 248 -106.92 4.68 -0.27
CA ASN A 248 -108.20 3.97 -0.10
C ASN A 248 -109.40 4.90 -0.32
N ARG A 249 -109.33 6.15 0.17
CA ARG A 249 -110.35 7.17 -0.07
C ARG A 249 -110.44 7.57 -1.54
N GLU A 250 -109.31 7.69 -2.24
CA GLU A 250 -109.23 7.95 -3.68
C GLU A 250 -109.93 6.84 -4.48
N LYS A 251 -109.64 5.56 -4.15
CA LYS A 251 -110.28 4.39 -4.77
C LYS A 251 -111.79 4.35 -4.56
N GLU A 252 -112.27 4.72 -3.37
CA GLU A 252 -113.72 4.82 -3.12
C GLU A 252 -114.38 5.96 -3.91
N LEU A 253 -113.74 7.12 -4.00
CA LEU A 253 -114.22 8.24 -4.79
C LEU A 253 -114.28 7.91 -6.29
N GLN A 254 -113.27 7.23 -6.82
CA GLN A 254 -113.27 6.75 -8.21
C GLN A 254 -114.40 5.76 -8.50
N LYS A 255 -114.65 4.80 -7.61
CA LYS A 255 -115.80 3.87 -7.73
C LYS A 255 -117.14 4.60 -7.76
N LYS A 256 -117.33 5.60 -6.89
CA LYS A 256 -118.55 6.41 -6.86
C LYS A 256 -118.70 7.26 -8.13
N LEU A 257 -117.60 7.80 -8.67
CA LEU A 257 -117.60 8.57 -9.90
C LEU A 257 -117.98 7.72 -11.13
N GLU A 258 -117.47 6.50 -11.24
CA GLU A 258 -117.82 5.57 -12.32
C GLU A 258 -119.30 5.14 -12.26
N ALA A 259 -119.82 4.87 -11.07
CA ALA A 259 -121.24 4.56 -10.88
C ALA A 259 -122.16 5.72 -11.30
N ALA A 260 -121.77 6.97 -10.96
CA ALA A 260 -122.52 8.16 -11.35
C ALA A 260 -122.50 8.39 -12.87
N LYS A 261 -121.36 8.18 -13.54
CA LYS A 261 -121.27 8.28 -15.01
C LYS A 261 -122.22 7.29 -15.70
N LYS A 262 -122.24 6.04 -15.24
CA LYS A 262 -123.08 4.97 -15.81
C LYS A 262 -124.59 5.21 -15.61
N TYR A 263 -124.98 5.86 -14.51
CA TYR A 263 -126.37 6.26 -14.27
C TYR A 263 -126.81 7.41 -15.20
N ASN A 264 -125.94 8.40 -15.43
CA ASN A 264 -126.25 9.54 -16.29
C ASN A 264 -126.40 9.14 -17.78
N GLU A 265 -125.61 8.18 -18.24
CA GLU A 265 -125.68 7.68 -19.62
C GLU A 265 -127.03 6.99 -19.92
N ARG A 266 -127.53 6.17 -18.98
CA ARG A 266 -128.87 5.57 -19.07
C ARG A 266 -130.00 6.60 -19.01
N LEU A 267 -129.82 7.68 -18.26
CA LEU A 267 -130.82 8.75 -18.15
C LEU A 267 -130.99 9.53 -19.46
N LEU A 268 -129.89 9.71 -20.22
CA LEU A 268 -129.90 10.33 -21.53
C LEU A 268 -130.63 9.48 -22.59
N GLU A 269 -130.37 8.18 -22.62
CA GLU A 269 -131.05 7.24 -23.53
C GLU A 269 -132.57 7.20 -23.30
N VAL A 270 -132.99 7.17 -22.03
CA VAL A 270 -134.43 7.18 -21.67
C VAL A 270 -135.08 8.51 -22.03
N LYS A 271 -134.42 9.65 -21.86
CA LYS A 271 -134.97 10.96 -22.26
C LYS A 271 -135.20 11.07 -23.77
N GLN A 272 -134.27 10.58 -24.59
CA GLN A 272 -134.40 10.62 -26.05
C GLN A 272 -135.54 9.72 -26.57
N SER A 273 -135.78 8.60 -25.89
CA SER A 273 -136.91 7.70 -26.22
C SER A 273 -138.29 8.27 -25.83
N ILE A 274 -138.38 9.12 -24.81
CA ILE A 274 -139.64 9.75 -24.39
C ILE A 274 -140.01 10.92 -25.31
N GLU A 275 -139.03 11.71 -25.75
CA GLU A 275 -139.23 12.88 -26.62
C GLU A 275 -139.79 12.50 -28.00
N THR A 276 -139.30 11.41 -28.58
CA THR A 276 -139.79 10.89 -29.87
C THR A 276 -141.23 10.36 -29.81
N VAL A 277 -141.65 9.79 -28.68
CA VAL A 277 -143.02 9.26 -28.48
C VAL A 277 -144.03 10.40 -28.22
N GLU A 278 -143.63 11.45 -27.51
CA GLU A 278 -144.48 12.62 -27.23
C GLU A 278 -144.75 13.47 -28.48
N ASP A 279 -143.77 13.66 -29.37
CA ASP A 279 -143.95 14.43 -30.62
C ASP A 279 -144.91 13.75 -31.61
N THR A 280 -144.85 12.42 -31.70
CA THR A 280 -145.76 11.63 -32.55
C THR A 280 -147.21 11.79 -32.08
N ARG A 281 -147.43 11.77 -30.75
CA ARG A 281 -148.76 11.91 -30.13
C ARG A 281 -149.32 13.35 -30.20
N ARG A 282 -148.45 14.36 -30.25
CA ARG A 282 -148.80 15.78 -30.46
C ARG A 282 -149.26 16.05 -31.89
N SER A 283 -148.58 15.46 -32.87
CA SER A 283 -148.96 15.56 -34.29
C SER A 283 -150.36 15.00 -34.55
N GLU A 284 -150.67 13.82 -34.00
CA GLU A 284 -151.98 13.17 -34.17
C GLU A 284 -153.14 13.95 -33.52
N LYS A 285 -152.91 14.56 -32.34
CA LYS A 285 -153.93 15.39 -31.68
C LYS A 285 -154.23 16.69 -32.44
N THR A 286 -153.23 17.27 -33.11
CA THR A 286 -153.39 18.52 -33.86
C THR A 286 -154.27 18.30 -35.10
N MET A 287 -154.05 17.21 -35.85
CA MET A 287 -154.90 16.82 -36.98
C MET A 287 -156.36 16.53 -36.60
N GLN A 288 -156.60 15.92 -35.43
CA GLN A 288 -157.96 15.65 -34.95
C GLN A 288 -158.73 16.92 -34.55
N ILE A 289 -158.04 17.95 -34.06
CA ILE A 289 -158.65 19.24 -33.67
C ILE A 289 -159.00 20.06 -34.91
N GLU A 290 -158.12 20.08 -35.92
CA GLU A 290 -158.33 20.82 -37.16
C GLU A 290 -159.56 20.30 -37.92
N THR A 291 -159.72 18.97 -38.02
CA THR A 291 -160.87 18.33 -38.66
C THR A 291 -162.20 18.63 -37.96
N LYS A 292 -162.19 18.79 -36.62
CA LYS A 292 -163.39 19.12 -35.82
C LYS A 292 -163.75 20.60 -35.92
N LEU A 293 -162.77 21.49 -36.07
CA LEU A 293 -163.01 22.92 -36.25
C LEU A 293 -163.67 23.22 -37.60
N THR A 294 -163.22 22.60 -38.69
CA THR A 294 -163.83 22.77 -40.02
C THR A 294 -165.30 22.30 -40.06
N ALA A 295 -165.61 21.20 -39.36
CA ALA A 295 -166.97 20.67 -39.25
C ALA A 295 -167.89 21.57 -38.38
N ALA A 296 -167.34 22.24 -37.37
CA ALA A 296 -168.07 23.17 -36.52
C ALA A 296 -168.38 24.50 -37.23
N GLU A 297 -167.45 25.02 -38.05
CA GLU A 297 -167.65 26.25 -38.83
C GLU A 297 -168.77 26.09 -39.88
N GLN A 298 -168.79 24.97 -40.61
CA GLN A 298 -169.87 24.69 -41.57
C GLN A 298 -171.26 24.57 -40.92
N LYS A 299 -171.32 24.13 -39.65
CA LYS A 299 -172.57 23.99 -38.89
C LYS A 299 -173.05 25.34 -38.33
N ARG A 300 -172.12 26.23 -37.96
CA ARG A 300 -172.40 27.60 -37.48
C ARG A 300 -172.88 28.51 -38.60
N GLU A 301 -172.36 28.34 -39.81
CA GLU A 301 -172.79 29.08 -41.01
C GLU A 301 -174.23 28.73 -41.43
N LYS A 302 -174.60 27.44 -41.33
CA LYS A 302 -175.99 26.98 -41.56
C LYS A 302 -176.99 27.51 -40.52
N GLU A 303 -176.59 27.69 -39.26
CA GLU A 303 -177.48 28.29 -38.24
C GLU A 303 -177.66 29.81 -38.42
N LEU A 304 -176.61 30.52 -38.84
CA LEU A 304 -176.68 31.96 -39.12
C LEU A 304 -177.64 32.29 -40.28
N GLN A 305 -177.66 31.48 -41.33
CA GLN A 305 -178.64 31.61 -42.42
C GLN A 305 -180.08 31.39 -41.94
N LYS A 306 -180.30 30.43 -41.04
CA LYS A 306 -181.63 30.12 -40.48
C LYS A 306 -182.17 31.21 -39.55
N LYS A 307 -181.27 31.91 -38.83
CA LYS A 307 -181.62 33.06 -37.98
C LYS A 307 -181.96 34.31 -38.80
N LEU A 308 -181.30 34.53 -39.93
CA LEU A 308 -181.61 35.62 -40.87
C LEU A 308 -183.02 35.50 -41.48
N GLU A 309 -183.48 34.29 -41.78
CA GLU A 309 -184.86 34.05 -42.25
C GLU A 309 -185.92 34.34 -41.18
N ASN A 310 -185.65 33.98 -39.92
CA ASN A 310 -186.59 34.22 -38.82
C ASN A 310 -186.71 35.72 -38.47
N ILE A 311 -185.63 36.49 -38.60
CA ILE A 311 -185.65 37.94 -38.36
C ILE A 311 -186.53 38.64 -39.40
N LYS A 312 -186.42 38.29 -40.70
CA LYS A 312 -187.31 38.81 -41.76
C LYS A 312 -188.78 38.46 -41.55
N LYS A 313 -189.09 37.29 -40.96
CA LYS A 313 -190.46 36.87 -40.65
C LYS A 313 -191.07 37.64 -39.47
N ASN A 314 -190.28 37.92 -38.44
CA ASN A 314 -190.73 38.70 -37.29
C ASN A 314 -190.92 40.18 -37.62
N GLU A 315 -190.13 40.73 -38.55
CA GLU A 315 -190.28 42.11 -39.02
C GLU A 315 -191.61 42.30 -39.78
N LYS A 316 -191.95 41.36 -40.67
CA LYS A 316 -193.29 41.34 -41.33
C LYS A 316 -194.44 41.24 -40.33
N ARG A 317 -194.27 40.50 -39.23
CA ARG A 317 -195.30 40.32 -38.18
C ARG A 317 -195.42 41.58 -37.29
N ALA A 318 -194.32 42.30 -37.06
CA ALA A 318 -194.32 43.58 -36.34
C ALA A 318 -195.04 44.68 -37.13
N GLU A 319 -194.93 44.67 -38.46
CA GLU A 319 -195.69 45.58 -39.35
C GLU A 319 -197.21 45.35 -39.21
N THR A 320 -197.66 44.08 -39.19
CA THR A 320 -199.09 43.72 -39.08
C THR A 320 -199.68 44.13 -37.72
N VAL A 321 -198.89 44.03 -36.65
CA VAL A 321 -199.31 44.43 -35.30
C VAL A 321 -199.35 45.96 -35.15
N ARG A 322 -198.49 46.71 -35.86
CA ARG A 322 -198.57 48.19 -35.90
C ARG A 322 -199.86 48.68 -36.56
N GLN A 323 -200.32 48.03 -37.64
CA GLN A 323 -201.64 48.32 -38.24
C GLN A 323 -202.81 47.97 -37.30
N ASN A 324 -202.74 46.84 -36.59
CA ASN A 324 -203.80 46.46 -35.65
C ASN A 324 -203.83 47.31 -34.37
N LYS A 325 -202.69 47.87 -33.95
CA LYS A 325 -202.60 48.79 -32.80
C LYS A 325 -203.22 50.17 -33.10
N ALA A 326 -203.21 50.61 -34.36
CA ALA A 326 -203.96 51.79 -34.78
C ALA A 326 -205.48 51.59 -34.65
N ASN A 327 -205.98 50.35 -34.81
CA ASN A 327 -207.41 50.04 -34.74
C ASN A 327 -207.97 49.91 -33.31
N ILE A 328 -207.15 49.65 -32.28
CA ILE A 328 -207.66 49.41 -30.90
C ILE A 328 -207.64 50.68 -30.03
N LEU A 329 -206.77 51.65 -30.33
CA LEU A 329 -206.82 52.98 -29.72
C LEU A 329 -207.99 53.84 -30.23
N ALA A 330 -208.92 53.22 -30.97
CA ALA A 330 -210.26 53.74 -31.21
C ALA A 330 -211.22 53.56 -30.01
N ASN A 331 -210.96 52.70 -29.01
CA ASN A 331 -212.00 52.39 -28.02
C ASN A 331 -211.45 51.97 -26.65
N GLN A 332 -211.21 52.95 -25.76
CA GLN A 332 -211.64 52.91 -24.34
C GLN A 332 -211.01 54.08 -23.59
N THR A 333 -211.77 55.16 -23.42
CA THR A 333 -212.07 55.80 -22.12
C THR A 333 -213.05 56.94 -22.37
N ALA A 334 -214.34 56.58 -22.29
CA ALA A 334 -215.37 57.46 -21.75
C ALA A 334 -215.64 57.01 -20.32
N SER A 335 -216.03 57.97 -19.48
CA SER A 335 -216.42 57.87 -18.08
C SER A 335 -215.28 58.00 -17.05
N SER A 336 -214.89 59.25 -16.82
CA SER A 336 -215.37 60.01 -15.65
C SER A 336 -215.12 61.49 -15.90
N GLY A 337 -216.20 62.25 -16.09
CA GLY A 337 -216.23 63.64 -16.53
C GLY A 337 -217.24 63.82 -17.65
#